data_AF-A0A5C7G3I3-F1
#
_entry.id   AF-A0A5C7G3I3-F1
#
_cell.length_a   1.000
_cell.length_b   1.000
_cell.length_c   1.000
_cell.angle_alpha   90.00
_cell.angle_beta   90.00
_cell.angle_gamma   90.00
#
_symmetry.space_group_name_H-M   'P 1'
#
loop_
_entity.id
_entity.type
_entity.pdbx_description
1 polymer ?
#
loop_
_entity_poly.entity_id
_entity_poly.type
_entity_poly.pdbx_seq_one_letter_code
_entity_poly.pdbx_strand_id
1 'polypeptide(L)'
;MDKQGHDMHMGMGWGKFAAMIVTSVVIMFFLMYQLVYVFDHVFFAVNRLVASLVMGCVMTVVMLGFMWSMYKGTRTKITVVVAAAIAGIALLAANRGQVFIDDVKFMKSMIPHHSIAINNARKASISDPRVRKLADSIIASQVREIAEMKLLIQDIESKGKRGNTVLPARSTELTPDMERQIREDVQ
;
A
#
# COMPACT_ATOMS: atom_id res chain seq x y z
N MET A 1 -0.86 -51.14 -35.86
CA MET A 1 -2.15 -50.93 -35.17
C MET A 1 -1.87 -51.26 -33.72
N ASP A 2 -1.87 -50.34 -32.76
CA ASP A 2 -2.95 -49.40 -32.50
C ASP A 2 -2.44 -48.16 -31.74
N LYS A 3 -3.17 -47.07 -31.89
CA LYS A 3 -2.95 -45.76 -31.30
C LYS A 3 -3.26 -45.81 -29.80
N GLN A 4 -2.48 -45.12 -28.98
CA GLN A 4 -3.03 -44.46 -27.79
C GLN A 4 -2.12 -43.30 -27.39
N GLY A 5 -2.40 -42.15 -28.01
CA GLY A 5 -1.95 -40.86 -27.50
C GLY A 5 -2.72 -40.54 -26.24
N HIS A 6 -2.00 -40.07 -25.22
CA HIS A 6 -2.60 -39.50 -24.04
C HIS A 6 -1.89 -38.17 -23.70
N ASP A 7 -1.90 -37.24 -24.65
CA ASP A 7 -1.62 -35.84 -24.35
C ASP A 7 -2.83 -35.24 -23.63
N MET A 8 -2.94 -35.49 -22.32
CA MET A 8 -3.83 -34.73 -21.45
C MET A 8 -3.29 -33.31 -21.28
N HIS A 9 -3.45 -32.47 -22.30
CA HIS A 9 -3.23 -31.04 -22.17
C HIS A 9 -4.40 -30.41 -21.40
N MET A 10 -4.44 -30.66 -20.09
CA MET A 10 -5.43 -30.11 -19.15
C MET A 10 -5.15 -28.63 -18.93
N GLY A 11 -5.56 -27.80 -19.89
CA GLY A 11 -5.52 -26.35 -19.76
C GLY A 11 -6.22 -25.88 -18.48
N MET A 12 -5.60 -24.97 -17.75
CA MET A 12 -6.14 -24.47 -16.49
C MET A 12 -7.44 -23.69 -16.75
N GLY A 13 -8.49 -24.01 -15.99
CA GLY A 13 -9.76 -23.29 -16.12
C GLY A 13 -9.65 -21.84 -15.66
N TRP A 14 -10.32 -20.92 -16.36
CA TRP A 14 -10.39 -19.49 -16.02
C TRP A 14 -10.88 -19.22 -14.59
N GLY A 15 -11.75 -20.08 -14.04
CA GLY A 15 -12.18 -19.97 -12.64
C GLY A 15 -11.04 -20.19 -11.63
N LYS A 16 -10.11 -21.12 -11.90
CA LYS A 16 -8.94 -21.35 -11.04
C LYS A 16 -7.99 -20.15 -11.09
N PHE A 17 -7.80 -19.56 -12.26
CA PHE A 17 -7.00 -18.35 -12.42
C PHE A 17 -7.59 -17.18 -11.62
N ALA A 18 -8.89 -16.91 -11.78
CA ALA A 18 -9.57 -15.86 -11.03
C ALA A 18 -9.50 -16.09 -9.52
N ALA A 19 -9.75 -17.31 -9.05
CA ALA A 19 -9.64 -17.66 -7.64
C ALA A 19 -8.22 -17.44 -7.09
N MET A 20 -7.19 -17.79 -7.88
CA MET A 20 -5.79 -17.59 -7.50
C MET A 20 -5.45 -16.10 -7.34
N ILE A 21 -5.88 -15.25 -8.28
CA ILE A 21 -5.68 -13.80 -8.20
C ILE A 21 -6.41 -13.21 -6.99
N VAL A 22 -7.70 -13.51 -6.82
CA VAL A 22 -8.49 -12.98 -5.69
C VAL A 22 -7.89 -13.40 -4.35
N THR A 23 -7.55 -14.68 -4.20
CA THR A 23 -6.92 -15.20 -2.98
C THR A 23 -5.60 -14.49 -2.70
N SER A 24 -4.78 -14.29 -3.74
CA SER A 24 -3.50 -13.59 -3.61
C SER A 24 -3.68 -12.13 -3.19
N VAL A 25 -4.64 -11.42 -3.78
CA VAL A 25 -4.95 -10.02 -3.41
C VAL A 25 -5.37 -9.92 -1.94
N VAL A 26 -6.25 -10.82 -1.48
CA VAL A 26 -6.70 -10.85 -0.08
C VAL A 26 -5.54 -11.11 0.86
N ILE A 27 -4.71 -12.13 0.60
CA ILE A 27 -3.53 -12.45 1.41
C ILE A 27 -2.57 -11.26 1.44
N MET A 28 -2.25 -10.70 0.27
CA MET A 28 -1.32 -9.56 0.16
C MET A 28 -1.83 -8.34 0.91
N PHE A 29 -3.14 -8.04 0.86
CA PHE A 29 -3.73 -6.94 1.62
C PHE A 29 -3.44 -7.05 3.13
N PHE A 30 -3.58 -8.23 3.72
CA PHE A 30 -3.25 -8.44 5.13
C PHE A 30 -1.74 -8.44 5.39
N LEU A 31 -0.93 -9.02 4.49
CA LEU A 31 0.53 -9.01 4.62
C LEU A 31 1.13 -7.60 4.55
N MET A 32 0.45 -6.62 3.95
CA MET A 32 0.87 -5.22 4.00
C MET A 32 0.91 -4.64 5.43
N TYR A 33 0.31 -5.32 6.42
CA TYR A 33 0.36 -4.93 7.83
C TYR A 33 1.51 -5.58 8.62
N GLN A 34 2.32 -6.45 8.02
CA GLN A 34 3.33 -7.25 8.73
C GLN A 34 4.38 -6.43 9.51
N LEU A 35 4.62 -5.18 9.13
CA LEU A 35 5.61 -4.30 9.77
C LEU A 35 5.00 -3.31 10.78
N VAL A 36 3.68 -3.36 11.01
CA VAL A 36 3.04 -2.52 12.03
C VAL A 36 3.58 -2.93 13.41
N TYR A 37 4.12 -1.97 14.15
CA TYR A 37 4.81 -2.20 15.42
C TYR A 37 3.92 -2.80 16.52
N VAL A 38 2.66 -2.35 16.63
CA VAL A 38 1.69 -2.84 17.62
C VAL A 38 0.30 -2.99 16.99
N PHE A 39 -0.47 -3.98 17.44
CA PHE A 39 -1.80 -4.28 16.88
C PHE A 39 -2.80 -3.12 16.97
N ASP A 40 -2.70 -2.29 18.01
CA ASP A 40 -3.53 -1.09 18.20
C ASP A 40 -3.28 0.01 17.14
N HIS A 41 -2.29 -0.16 16.26
CA HIS A 41 -2.06 0.71 15.11
C HIS A 41 -2.61 0.13 13.80
N VAL A 42 -3.29 -1.02 13.84
CA VAL A 42 -3.90 -1.64 12.66
C VAL A 42 -5.25 -1.00 12.38
N PHE A 43 -5.27 -0.10 11.41
CA PHE A 43 -6.48 0.53 10.88
C PHE A 43 -6.70 0.13 9.42
N PHE A 44 -7.96 0.01 9.02
CA PHE A 44 -8.31 -0.22 7.62
C PHE A 44 -7.88 0.98 6.77
N ALA A 45 -7.05 0.73 5.75
CA ALA A 45 -6.47 1.75 4.90
C ALA A 45 -6.92 1.58 3.44
N VAL A 46 -7.70 2.56 2.94
CA VAL A 46 -8.20 2.56 1.55
C VAL A 46 -7.05 2.48 0.55
N ASN A 47 -5.96 3.22 0.76
CA ASN A 47 -4.79 3.17 -0.11
C ASN A 47 -4.14 1.79 -0.18
N ARG A 48 -4.13 1.02 0.92
CA ARG A 48 -3.60 -0.35 0.93
C ARG A 48 -4.50 -1.29 0.17
N LEU A 49 -5.82 -1.14 0.30
CA LEU A 49 -6.79 -1.90 -0.49
C LEU A 49 -6.58 -1.61 -1.99
N VAL A 50 -6.55 -0.34 -2.39
CA VAL A 50 -6.34 0.03 -3.80
C VAL A 50 -4.98 -0.47 -4.29
N ALA A 51 -3.91 -0.36 -3.50
CA ALA A 51 -2.60 -0.90 -3.84
C ALA A 51 -2.63 -2.43 -4.05
N SER A 52 -3.34 -3.19 -3.20
CA SER A 52 -3.50 -4.64 -3.39
C SER A 52 -4.25 -5.00 -4.67
N LEU A 53 -5.23 -4.18 -5.07
CA LEU A 53 -5.95 -4.36 -6.34
C LEU A 53 -5.04 -4.05 -7.54
N VAL A 54 -4.23 -2.98 -7.47
CA VAL A 54 -3.20 -2.68 -8.49
C VAL A 54 -2.25 -3.86 -8.66
N MET A 55 -1.76 -4.43 -7.54
CA MET A 55 -0.91 -5.61 -7.58
C MET A 55 -1.62 -6.81 -8.23
N GLY A 56 -2.90 -7.04 -7.91
CA GLY A 56 -3.71 -8.07 -8.56
C GLY A 56 -3.84 -7.89 -10.08
N CYS A 57 -4.02 -6.66 -10.56
CA CYS A 57 -4.04 -6.33 -11.98
C CYS A 57 -2.68 -6.61 -12.64
N VAL A 58 -1.58 -6.19 -12.02
CA VAL A 58 -0.22 -6.45 -12.54
C VAL A 58 0.08 -7.94 -12.58
N MET A 59 -0.23 -8.67 -11.50
CA MET A 59 -0.09 -10.12 -11.44
C MET A 59 -0.89 -10.81 -12.54
N THR A 60 -2.12 -10.36 -12.80
CA THR A 60 -2.95 -10.90 -13.87
C THR A 60 -2.25 -10.77 -15.24
N VAL A 61 -1.70 -9.61 -15.55
CA VAL A 61 -0.96 -9.37 -16.81
C VAL A 61 0.29 -10.25 -16.90
N VAL A 62 1.12 -10.25 -15.84
CA VAL A 62 2.39 -10.98 -15.82
C VAL A 62 2.16 -12.48 -15.92
N MET A 63 1.30 -13.04 -15.05
CA MET A 63 1.05 -14.48 -14.99
C MET A 63 0.44 -14.98 -16.31
N LEU A 64 -0.52 -14.25 -16.88
CA LEU A 64 -1.14 -14.65 -18.14
C LEU A 64 -0.16 -14.55 -19.32
N GLY A 65 0.79 -13.61 -19.28
CA GLY A 65 1.89 -13.51 -20.23
C GLY A 65 2.79 -14.74 -20.24
N PHE A 66 3.25 -15.19 -19.07
CA PHE A 66 4.11 -16.38 -18.95
C PHE A 66 3.35 -17.69 -19.21
N MET A 67 2.08 -17.75 -18.81
CA MET A 67 1.27 -18.97 -18.89
C MET A 67 0.34 -18.98 -20.12
N TRP A 68 0.72 -18.27 -21.18
CA TRP A 68 -0.16 -17.98 -22.32
C TRP A 68 -0.74 -19.22 -23.00
N SER A 69 0.05 -20.28 -23.15
CA SER A 69 -0.35 -21.54 -23.82
C SER A 69 -1.36 -22.36 -23.00
N MET A 70 -1.42 -22.15 -21.68
CA MET A 70 -2.22 -22.97 -20.77
C MET A 70 -3.72 -22.60 -20.78
N TYR A 71 -4.08 -21.42 -21.26
CA TYR A 71 -5.45 -20.91 -21.27
C TYR A 71 -6.07 -20.88 -22.67
N LYS A 72 -7.29 -21.40 -22.77
CA LYS A 72 -8.07 -21.46 -24.02
C LYS A 72 -8.69 -20.10 -24.37
N GLY A 73 -8.71 -19.79 -25.67
CA GLY A 73 -9.36 -18.60 -26.23
C GLY A 73 -8.45 -17.38 -26.30
N THR A 74 -7.87 -17.12 -27.47
CA THR A 74 -6.99 -15.95 -27.70
C THR A 74 -7.70 -14.63 -27.44
N ARG A 75 -8.99 -14.51 -27.83
CA ARG A 75 -9.80 -13.32 -27.54
C ARG A 75 -9.94 -13.08 -26.04
N THR A 76 -10.33 -14.10 -25.27
CA THR A 76 -10.47 -14.01 -23.81
C THR A 76 -9.16 -13.59 -23.15
N LYS A 77 -8.03 -14.19 -23.54
CA LYS A 77 -6.71 -13.82 -23.01
C LYS A 77 -6.39 -12.34 -23.23
N ILE A 78 -6.55 -11.88 -24.47
CA ILE A 78 -6.31 -10.47 -24.81
C ILE A 78 -7.26 -9.56 -24.03
N THR A 79 -8.55 -9.90 -23.96
CA THR A 79 -9.53 -9.12 -23.18
C THR A 79 -9.14 -9.02 -21.71
N VAL A 80 -8.73 -10.12 -21.07
CA VAL A 80 -8.30 -10.12 -19.66
C VAL A 80 -7.05 -9.28 -19.45
N VAL A 81 -6.03 -9.41 -20.32
CA VAL A 81 -4.81 -8.59 -20.23
C VAL A 81 -5.12 -7.10 -20.39
N VAL A 82 -5.88 -6.74 -21.43
CA VAL A 82 -6.22 -5.34 -21.70
C VAL A 82 -7.06 -4.75 -20.58
N ALA A 83 -8.09 -5.48 -20.12
CA ALA A 83 -8.92 -5.03 -19.00
C ALA A 83 -8.12 -4.87 -17.71
N ALA A 84 -7.23 -5.82 -17.39
CA ALA A 84 -6.38 -5.74 -16.21
C ALA A 84 -5.37 -4.58 -16.30
N ALA A 85 -4.78 -4.34 -17.48
CA ALA A 85 -3.86 -3.22 -17.69
C ALA A 85 -4.56 -1.87 -17.53
N ILE A 86 -5.74 -1.69 -18.14
CA ILE A 86 -6.53 -0.46 -18.03
C ILE A 86 -6.97 -0.24 -16.58
N ALA A 87 -7.53 -1.27 -15.94
CA ALA A 87 -7.93 -1.19 -14.54
C ALA A 87 -6.75 -0.88 -13.62
N GLY A 88 -5.60 -1.51 -13.84
CA GLY A 88 -4.37 -1.28 -13.09
C GLY A 88 -3.88 0.17 -13.20
N ILE A 89 -3.87 0.73 -14.42
CA ILE A 89 -3.50 2.14 -14.65
C ILE A 89 -4.48 3.09 -13.97
N ALA A 90 -5.79 2.84 -14.10
CA ALA A 90 -6.82 3.67 -13.48
C ALA A 90 -6.74 3.65 -11.95
N LEU A 91 -6.58 2.46 -11.35
CA LEU A 91 -6.42 2.29 -9.90
C LEU A 91 -5.12 2.93 -9.41
N LEU A 92 -4.01 2.79 -10.16
CA LEU A 92 -2.74 3.42 -9.83
C LEU A 92 -2.87 4.95 -9.85
N ALA A 93 -3.49 5.51 -10.88
CA ALA A 93 -3.75 6.95 -10.98
C ALA A 93 -4.63 7.45 -9.83
N ALA A 94 -5.70 6.73 -9.50
CA ALA A 94 -6.58 7.07 -8.38
C ALA A 94 -5.84 7.01 -7.02
N ASN A 95 -5.00 5.99 -6.81
CA ASN A 95 -4.21 5.86 -5.59
C ASN A 95 -3.14 6.95 -5.47
N ARG A 96 -2.46 7.29 -6.58
CA ARG A 96 -1.48 8.38 -6.60
C ARG A 96 -2.12 9.75 -6.40
N GLY A 97 -3.33 9.95 -6.93
CA GLY A 97 -4.09 11.19 -6.78
C GLY A 97 -4.84 11.31 -5.45
N GLN A 98 -4.79 10.30 -4.56
CA GLN A 98 -5.49 10.30 -3.27
C GLN A 98 -7.01 10.56 -3.40
N VAL A 99 -7.63 10.15 -4.51
CA VAL A 99 -9.01 10.53 -4.90
C VAL A 99 -10.07 10.18 -3.84
N PHE A 100 -9.85 9.10 -3.09
CA PHE A 100 -10.81 8.58 -2.11
C PHE A 100 -10.46 8.92 -0.65
N ILE A 101 -9.50 9.82 -0.43
CA ILE A 101 -8.91 10.06 0.90
C ILE A 101 -9.38 11.40 1.45
N ASP A 102 -10.10 11.33 2.57
CA ASP A 102 -10.52 12.44 3.41
C ASP A 102 -9.71 12.45 4.72
N ASP A 103 -9.90 13.45 5.57
CA ASP A 103 -9.14 13.63 6.83
C ASP A 103 -9.09 12.36 7.70
N VAL A 104 -10.22 11.67 7.87
CA VAL A 104 -10.28 10.47 8.71
C VAL A 104 -9.58 9.30 8.04
N LYS A 105 -9.80 9.07 6.74
CA LYS A 105 -9.08 8.01 5.99
C LYS A 105 -7.59 8.28 5.91
N PHE A 106 -7.19 9.55 5.78
CA PHE A 106 -5.79 9.98 5.84
C PHE A 106 -5.18 9.53 7.16
N MET A 107 -5.77 9.94 8.30
CA MET A 107 -5.25 9.57 9.62
C MET A 107 -5.27 8.05 9.86
N LYS A 108 -6.35 7.35 9.49
CA LYS A 108 -6.42 5.88 9.57
C LYS A 108 -5.36 5.18 8.72
N SER A 109 -4.95 5.77 7.59
CA SER A 109 -3.86 5.24 6.76
C SER A 109 -2.47 5.59 7.30
N MET A 110 -2.34 6.74 7.96
CA MET A 110 -1.07 7.25 8.49
C MET A 110 -0.68 6.60 9.82
N ILE A 111 -1.63 6.24 10.69
CA ILE A 111 -1.32 5.51 11.93
C ILE A 111 -0.48 4.23 11.67
N PRO A 112 -0.89 3.28 10.79
CA PRO A 112 -0.08 2.12 10.49
C PRO A 112 1.19 2.46 9.70
N HIS A 113 1.23 3.55 8.91
CA HIS A 113 2.45 4.02 8.24
C HIS A 113 3.50 4.48 9.25
N HIS A 114 3.11 5.35 10.17
CA HIS A 114 3.93 5.82 11.29
C HIS A 114 4.41 4.66 12.15
N SER A 115 3.53 3.68 12.38
CA SER A 115 3.89 2.49 13.14
C SER A 115 5.00 1.66 12.48
N ILE A 116 5.10 1.64 11.15
CA ILE A 116 6.19 0.96 10.44
C ILE A 116 7.52 1.70 10.65
N ALA A 117 7.50 3.04 10.62
CA ALA A 117 8.68 3.86 10.91
C ALA A 117 9.20 3.60 12.33
N ILE A 118 8.30 3.53 13.32
CA ILE A 118 8.64 3.16 14.70
C ILE A 118 9.26 1.75 14.75
N ASN A 119 8.66 0.75 14.09
CA ASN A 119 9.19 -0.61 14.05
C ASN A 119 10.64 -0.63 13.53
N ASN A 120 10.89 0.06 12.43
CA ASN A 120 12.21 0.09 11.80
C ASN A 120 13.24 0.83 12.65
N ALA A 121 12.91 2.02 13.17
CA ALA A 121 13.78 2.83 14.02
C ALA A 121 14.15 2.14 15.35
N ARG A 122 13.20 1.37 15.92
CA ARG A 122 13.40 0.60 17.16
C ARG A 122 14.24 -0.65 16.97
N LYS A 123 14.10 -1.35 15.84
CA LYS A 123 14.71 -2.67 15.61
C LYS A 123 16.00 -2.65 14.79
N ALA A 124 16.29 -1.55 14.09
CA ALA A 124 17.52 -1.45 13.31
C ALA A 124 18.78 -1.45 14.20
N SER A 125 19.79 -2.21 13.77
CA SER A 125 21.13 -2.23 14.37
C SER A 125 21.91 -0.98 13.96
N ILE A 126 21.65 0.14 14.66
CA ILE A 126 22.29 1.44 14.41
C ILE A 126 23.43 1.66 15.41
N SER A 127 24.64 1.90 14.91
CA SER A 127 25.85 2.13 15.70
C SER A 127 26.33 3.58 15.73
N ASP A 128 26.11 4.35 14.67
CA ASP A 128 26.46 5.79 14.65
C ASP A 128 25.51 6.57 15.60
N PRO A 129 26.03 7.26 16.63
CA PRO A 129 25.22 8.01 17.59
C PRO A 129 24.30 9.06 16.96
N ARG A 130 24.71 9.68 15.85
CA ARG A 130 23.91 10.69 15.14
C ARG A 130 22.71 10.05 14.47
N VAL A 131 22.91 8.87 13.87
CA VAL A 131 21.82 8.09 13.27
C VAL A 131 20.87 7.57 14.35
N ARG A 132 21.39 7.20 15.54
CA ARG A 132 20.54 6.84 16.69
C ARG A 132 19.71 8.02 17.17
N LYS A 133 20.31 9.20 17.34
CA LYS A 133 19.59 10.44 17.70
C LYS A 133 18.46 10.73 16.72
N LEU A 134 18.71 10.59 15.41
CA LEU A 134 17.68 10.73 14.38
C LEU A 134 16.58 9.66 14.48
N ALA A 135 16.95 8.39 14.69
CA ALA A 135 15.96 7.32 14.86
C ALA A 135 15.06 7.55 16.08
N ASP A 136 15.62 8.03 17.18
CA ASP A 136 14.87 8.31 18.41
C ASP A 136 13.97 9.54 18.27
N SER A 137 14.38 10.57 17.50
CA SER A 137 13.52 11.70 17.18
C SER A 137 12.35 11.30 16.25
N ILE A 138 12.60 10.39 15.30
CA ILE A 138 11.54 9.76 14.50
C ILE A 138 10.57 9.01 15.41
N ILE A 139 11.05 8.19 16.34
CA ILE A 139 10.15 7.47 17.28
C ILE A 139 9.30 8.45 18.08
N ALA A 140 9.93 9.46 18.69
CA ALA A 140 9.24 10.42 19.54
C ALA A 140 8.14 11.19 18.80
N SER A 141 8.46 11.72 17.61
CA SER A 141 7.51 12.44 16.75
C SER A 141 6.36 11.54 16.30
N GLN A 142 6.67 10.35 15.79
CA GLN A 142 5.67 9.44 15.22
C GLN A 142 4.72 8.88 16.29
N VAL A 143 5.21 8.61 17.52
CA VAL A 143 4.35 8.22 18.65
C VAL A 143 3.39 9.34 19.03
N ARG A 144 3.88 10.58 19.13
CA ARG A 144 3.06 11.75 19.42
C ARG A 144 1.97 11.96 18.36
N GLU A 145 2.35 11.87 17.09
CA GLU A 145 1.43 12.04 15.95
C GLU A 145 0.39 10.93 15.87
N ILE A 146 0.71 9.69 16.22
CA ILE A 146 -0.28 8.61 16.32
C ILE A 146 -1.34 8.93 17.38
N ALA A 147 -0.92 9.40 18.56
CA ALA A 147 -1.84 9.79 19.63
C ALA A 147 -2.73 10.96 19.20
N GLU A 148 -2.16 11.97 18.55
CA GLU A 148 -2.87 13.12 17.99
C GLU A 148 -3.91 12.70 16.95
N MET A 149 -3.52 11.85 15.99
CA MET A 149 -4.43 11.32 14.97
C MET A 149 -5.59 10.53 15.58
N LYS A 150 -5.34 9.69 16.59
CA LYS A 150 -6.41 8.94 17.27
C LYS A 150 -7.43 9.86 17.93
N LEU A 151 -6.96 10.89 18.63
CA LEU A 151 -7.84 11.88 19.27
C LEU A 151 -8.61 12.70 18.23
N LEU A 152 -7.97 13.10 17.13
CA LEU A 152 -8.62 13.84 16.05
C LEU A 152 -9.67 12.99 15.32
N ILE A 153 -9.41 11.72 15.04
CA ILE A 153 -10.40 10.79 14.48
C ILE A 153 -11.63 10.75 15.41
N GLN A 154 -11.42 10.58 16.72
CA GLN A 154 -12.51 10.53 17.68
C GLN A 154 -13.31 11.85 17.75
N ASP A 155 -12.64 13.00 17.76
CA ASP A 155 -13.31 14.31 17.78
C ASP A 155 -14.14 14.53 16.50
N ILE A 156 -13.56 14.22 15.33
CA ILE A 156 -14.24 14.41 14.04
C ILE A 156 -15.42 13.44 13.87
N GLU A 157 -15.27 12.17 14.26
CA GLU A 157 -16.36 11.19 14.17
C GLU A 157 -17.52 11.51 15.13
N SER A 158 -17.22 12.13 16.29
CA SER A 158 -18.24 12.47 17.29
C SER A 158 -18.88 13.84 17.11
N LYS A 159 -18.12 14.84 16.65
CA LYS A 159 -18.56 16.25 16.59
C LYS A 159 -18.58 16.83 15.17
N GLY A 160 -18.11 16.08 14.19
CA GLY A 160 -17.95 16.55 12.82
C GLY A 160 -16.67 17.36 12.60
N LYS A 161 -16.43 17.68 11.32
CA LYS A 161 -15.26 18.45 10.90
C LYS A 161 -15.40 19.93 11.24
N ARG A 162 -14.28 20.58 11.56
CA ARG A 162 -14.20 22.04 11.72
C ARG A 162 -13.78 22.69 10.41
N GLY A 163 -14.70 22.73 9.45
CA GLY A 163 -14.47 23.33 8.13
C GLY A 163 -14.86 22.40 6.98
N ASN A 164 -15.19 23.03 5.85
CA ASN A 164 -15.80 22.36 4.70
C ASN A 164 -15.01 22.60 3.41
N THR A 165 -13.89 23.31 3.49
CA THR A 165 -13.03 23.66 2.36
C THR A 165 -11.69 22.93 2.47
N VAL A 166 -11.15 22.53 1.33
CA VAL A 166 -9.82 21.91 1.27
C VAL A 166 -8.77 22.99 1.52
N LEU A 167 -7.85 22.75 2.45
CA LEU A 167 -6.75 23.64 2.76
C LEU A 167 -5.51 23.26 1.92
N PRO A 168 -4.73 24.24 1.43
CA PRO A 168 -3.54 23.95 0.65
C PRO A 168 -2.43 23.36 1.54
N ALA A 169 -1.66 22.42 0.98
CA ALA A 169 -0.47 21.89 1.63
C ALA A 169 0.65 22.93 1.67
N ARG A 170 1.55 22.82 2.67
CA ARG A 170 2.81 23.58 2.68
C ARG A 170 3.75 23.12 1.55
N SER A 171 4.71 23.97 1.19
CA SER A 171 5.80 23.61 0.24
C SER A 171 6.68 22.48 0.79
N THR A 172 7.17 21.65 -0.13
CA THR A 172 8.17 20.58 0.11
C THR A 172 9.61 21.07 0.01
N GLU A 173 9.83 22.32 -0.38
CA GLU A 173 11.17 22.90 -0.47
C GLU A 173 11.81 23.01 0.91
N LEU A 174 13.11 22.70 0.98
CA LEU A 174 13.92 22.93 2.17
C LEU A 174 14.07 24.44 2.36
N THR A 175 13.62 24.95 3.51
CA THR A 175 13.85 26.34 3.85
C THR A 175 15.28 26.53 4.36
N PRO A 176 15.88 27.72 4.24
CA PRO A 176 17.22 28.00 4.77
C PRO A 176 17.36 27.68 6.27
N ASP A 177 16.29 27.87 7.05
CA ASP A 177 16.28 27.52 8.48
C ASP A 177 16.26 26.00 8.70
N MET A 178 15.51 25.24 7.88
CA MET A 178 15.56 23.77 7.93
C MET A 178 16.95 23.26 7.59
N GLU A 179 17.62 23.83 6.59
CA GLU A 179 18.99 23.43 6.26
C GLU A 179 19.97 23.71 7.41
N ARG A 180 19.82 24.85 8.09
CA ARG A 180 20.65 25.18 9.27
C ARG A 180 20.45 24.14 10.36
N GLN A 181 19.20 23.83 10.70
CA GLN A 181 18.86 22.82 11.70
C GLN A 181 19.42 21.44 11.34
N ILE A 182 19.30 21.02 10.07
CA ILE A 182 19.85 19.74 9.60
C ILE A 182 21.38 19.71 9.76
N ARG A 183 22.07 20.80 9.42
CA ARG A 183 23.54 20.88 9.57
C ARG A 183 23.96 20.77 11.04
N GLU A 184 23.21 21.38 11.96
CA GLU A 184 23.46 21.28 13.40
C GLU A 184 23.17 19.87 13.94
N ASP A 185 22.11 19.21 13.47
CA ASP A 185 21.72 17.88 13.95
C ASP A 185 22.65 16.74 13.47
N VAL A 186 23.39 16.96 12.38
CA VAL A 186 24.31 15.98 11.76
C VAL A 186 25.76 16.11 12.27
N GLN A 187 26.07 17.16 13.03
CA GLN A 187 27.37 17.31 13.69
C GLN A 187 27.44 16.47 14.96
#